data_AF-A0A350UQ59-F1
#
_entry.id   AF-A0A350UQ59-F1
#
_cell.length_a   1.000
_cell.length_b   1.000
_cell.length_c   1.000
_cell.angle_alpha   90.00
_cell.angle_beta   90.00
_cell.angle_gamma   90.00
#
_symmetry.space_group_name_H-M   'P 1'
#
loop_
_entity.id
_entity.type
_entity.pdbx_description
1 polymer ?
#
loop_
_entity_poly.entity_id
_entity_poly.type
_entity_poly.pdbx_seq_one_letter_code
_entity_poly.pdbx_strand_id
1 'polypeptide(L)'
;MAQPENQPAAVPGFLEPERETLRDQLSAAWQLQTEEVQQQLERGWREHLARAIDERFVSLAARIEAETARRSTEAAEAAREAAREAAAADLRRYTERLNQTARRLEQAEDAPAWASALLDGLHFFAPQVTLFSVLTGKLRYEGHRAPAGRQFGDFGQLDLPADAAPAFANVLETLDTVIALATPGELTEPLARTMRADPEKRICLLPVTIGRSTGNRRVAAVVYAEPGGAPSDTNALELLAALAGATLDCRLNRRAPTTVKAVPAQTPALSGELVNISASVETPGAEPLEPPPPPPLADLPRVEQEWHARAQRFARVRVAEMRLYQAQAVRQGRDQARLYMALRGEMDRSRAQFKHEFLHVSSMVDYFHLEVVRTLANDDPALLGPEYPGPLA
;
A
#
# COMPACT_ATOMS: atom_id res chain seq x y z
N MET A 1 10.48 98.48 31.34
CA MET A 1 9.18 99.15 31.09
C MET A 1 8.11 98.27 31.73
N ALA A 2 7.55 98.72 32.85
CA ALA A 2 6.52 98.00 33.59
C ALA A 2 5.17 98.13 32.89
N GLN A 3 4.43 97.02 32.78
CA GLN A 3 3.05 97.00 32.28
C GLN A 3 2.18 97.85 33.23
N PRO A 4 1.30 98.73 32.72
CA PRO A 4 0.41 99.48 33.59
C PRO A 4 -0.63 98.52 34.17
N GLU A 5 -0.65 98.38 35.49
CA GLU A 5 -1.77 97.80 36.22
C GLU A 5 -3.04 98.57 35.85
N ASN A 6 -3.92 97.90 35.12
CA ASN A 6 -5.24 98.40 34.77
C ASN A 6 -6.10 98.41 36.05
N GLN A 7 -5.93 99.43 36.89
CA GLN A 7 -6.81 99.67 38.01
C GLN A 7 -8.22 99.97 37.46
N PRO A 8 -9.24 99.17 37.82
CA PRO A 8 -10.58 99.40 37.33
C PRO A 8 -11.05 100.78 37.81
N ALA A 9 -11.57 101.59 36.89
CA ALA A 9 -12.15 102.90 37.20
C ALA A 9 -13.13 102.77 38.38
N ALA A 10 -13.00 103.66 39.37
CA ALA A 10 -13.85 103.68 40.55
C ALA A 10 -15.32 103.85 40.11
N VAL A 11 -16.10 102.78 40.33
CA VAL A 11 -17.52 102.78 40.00
C VAL A 11 -18.21 103.75 40.96
N PRO A 12 -19.07 104.66 40.48
CA PRO A 12 -19.81 105.58 41.34
C PRO A 12 -20.59 104.82 42.41
N GLY A 13 -20.56 105.29 43.66
CA GLY A 13 -21.13 104.56 44.81
C GLY A 13 -22.62 104.22 44.73
N PHE A 14 -23.37 104.86 43.82
CA PHE A 14 -24.77 104.53 43.57
C PHE A 14 -24.97 103.33 42.61
N LEU A 15 -23.93 102.95 41.84
CA LEU A 15 -23.92 101.81 40.91
C LEU A 15 -23.26 100.56 41.51
N GLU A 16 -22.62 100.70 42.68
CA GLU A 16 -22.09 99.59 43.48
C GLU A 16 -23.13 98.47 43.70
N PRO A 17 -24.41 98.77 44.06
CA PRO A 17 -25.44 97.76 44.23
C PRO A 17 -25.77 97.02 42.94
N GLU A 18 -25.86 97.72 41.80
CA GLU A 18 -26.11 97.08 40.50
C GLU A 18 -24.93 96.21 40.06
N ARG A 19 -23.69 96.66 40.31
CA ARG A 19 -22.49 95.87 40.00
C ARG A 19 -22.40 94.60 40.84
N GLU A 20 -22.77 94.68 42.11
CA GLU A 20 -22.84 93.53 43.01
C GLU A 20 -23.94 92.56 42.55
N THR A 21 -25.11 93.08 42.19
CA THR A 21 -26.21 92.30 41.61
C THR A 21 -25.81 91.60 40.31
N LEU A 22 -25.10 92.29 39.42
CA LEU A 22 -24.60 91.72 38.16
C LEU A 22 -23.53 90.65 38.40
N ARG A 23 -22.65 90.82 39.40
CA ARG A 23 -21.68 89.79 39.79
C ARG A 23 -22.37 88.56 40.35
N ASP A 24 -23.37 88.75 41.20
CA ASP A 24 -24.14 87.66 41.78
C ASP A 24 -24.92 86.91 40.70
N GLN A 25 -25.52 87.63 39.74
CA GLN A 25 -26.17 87.04 38.57
C GLN A 25 -25.18 86.25 37.69
N LEU A 26 -23.99 86.79 37.44
CA LEU A 26 -22.97 86.11 36.65
C LEU A 26 -22.44 84.85 37.37
N SER A 27 -22.24 84.93 38.69
CA SER A 27 -21.81 83.80 39.52
C SER A 27 -22.88 82.71 39.58
N ALA A 28 -24.15 83.09 39.73
CA ALA A 28 -25.29 82.17 39.69
C ALA A 28 -25.41 81.50 38.30
N ALA A 29 -25.30 82.27 37.22
CA ALA A 29 -25.33 81.72 35.85
C ALA A 29 -24.15 80.75 35.60
N TRP A 30 -22.96 81.06 36.12
CA TRP A 30 -21.80 80.18 36.04
C TRP A 30 -21.99 78.88 36.83
N GLN A 31 -22.51 78.96 38.07
CA GLN A 31 -22.81 77.78 38.88
C GLN A 31 -23.82 76.87 38.19
N LEU A 32 -24.88 77.46 37.62
CA LEU A 32 -25.95 76.73 36.95
C LEU A 32 -25.43 76.01 35.68
N GLN A 33 -24.56 76.66 34.90
CA GLN A 33 -23.89 76.02 33.78
C GLN A 33 -22.92 74.92 34.21
N THR A 34 -22.23 75.10 35.34
CA THR A 34 -21.32 74.08 35.87
C THR A 34 -22.10 72.84 36.33
N GLU A 35 -23.22 73.03 37.04
CA GLU A 35 -24.13 71.97 37.45
C GLU A 35 -24.78 71.26 36.26
N GLU A 36 -25.17 71.99 35.21
CA GLU A 36 -25.73 71.42 33.98
C GLU A 36 -24.71 70.48 33.30
N VAL A 37 -23.47 70.94 33.11
CA VAL A 37 -22.39 70.15 32.52
C VAL A 37 -22.06 68.94 33.40
N GLN A 38 -22.03 69.12 34.72
CA GLN A 38 -21.76 68.03 35.65
C GLN A 38 -22.88 66.99 35.65
N GLN A 39 -24.15 67.41 35.63
CA GLN A 39 -25.29 66.52 35.48
C GLN A 39 -25.29 65.78 34.15
N GLN A 40 -24.88 66.41 33.04
CA GLN A 40 -24.77 65.73 31.74
C GLN A 40 -23.65 64.68 31.72
N LEU A 41 -22.50 64.98 32.34
CA LEU A 41 -21.41 64.02 32.51
C LEU A 41 -21.81 62.84 33.41
N GLU A 42 -22.56 63.10 34.48
CA GLU A 42 -23.03 62.08 35.42
C GLU A 42 -24.18 61.22 34.86
N ARG A 43 -25.12 61.80 34.10
CA ARG A 43 -26.36 61.11 33.65
C ARG A 43 -26.19 60.07 32.56
N GLY A 44 -25.05 59.99 31.88
CA GLY A 44 -24.91 58.98 30.82
C GLY A 44 -23.54 58.84 30.20
N TRP A 45 -22.61 59.77 30.44
CA TRP A 45 -21.29 59.66 29.86
C TRP A 45 -20.52 58.43 30.39
N ARG A 46 -20.66 58.14 31.70
CA ARG A 46 -20.13 56.91 32.31
C ARG A 46 -20.72 55.64 31.68
N GLU A 47 -22.03 55.61 31.46
CA GLU A 47 -22.71 54.45 30.87
C GLU A 47 -22.37 54.26 29.39
N HIS A 48 -22.22 55.34 28.63
CA HIS A 48 -21.78 55.28 27.24
C HIS A 48 -20.34 54.77 27.12
N LEU A 49 -19.43 55.25 27.99
CA LEU A 49 -18.06 54.76 28.03
C LEU A 49 -17.99 53.28 28.43
N ALA A 50 -18.75 52.87 29.45
CA ALA A 50 -18.84 51.46 29.85
C ALA A 50 -19.35 50.58 28.70
N ARG A 51 -20.46 50.97 28.03
CA ARG A 51 -20.99 50.26 26.86
C ARG A 51 -19.98 50.18 25.72
N ALA A 52 -19.31 51.28 25.39
CA ALA A 52 -18.31 51.30 24.33
C ALA A 52 -17.10 50.39 24.64
N ILE A 53 -16.69 50.33 25.91
CA ILE A 53 -15.63 49.42 26.37
C ILE A 53 -16.09 47.96 26.26
N ASP A 54 -17.28 47.64 26.75
CA ASP A 54 -17.84 46.28 26.70
C ASP A 54 -18.00 45.78 25.26
N GLU A 55 -18.55 46.59 24.36
CA GLU A 55 -18.68 46.27 22.93
C GLU A 55 -17.30 45.98 22.29
N ARG A 56 -16.27 46.75 22.67
CA ARG A 56 -14.91 46.53 22.18
C ARG A 56 -14.30 45.25 22.72
N PHE A 57 -14.53 44.90 23.98
CA PHE A 57 -14.08 43.64 24.56
C PHE A 57 -14.80 42.43 23.95
N VAL A 58 -16.12 42.53 23.70
CA VAL A 58 -16.88 41.48 23.00
C VAL A 58 -16.34 41.28 21.58
N SER A 59 -16.09 42.37 20.84
CA SER A 59 -15.50 42.29 19.51
C SER A 59 -14.08 41.69 19.52
N LEU A 60 -13.25 42.04 20.51
CA LEU A 60 -11.93 41.47 20.68
C LEU A 60 -11.99 39.97 21.01
N ALA A 61 -12.87 39.57 21.92
CA ALA A 61 -13.10 38.16 22.27
C ALA A 61 -13.49 37.34 21.05
N ALA A 62 -14.47 37.81 20.27
CA ALA A 62 -14.90 37.15 19.03
C ALA A 62 -13.77 37.02 18.00
N ARG A 63 -12.88 38.03 17.89
CA ARG A 63 -11.70 37.95 17.02
C ARG A 63 -10.69 36.92 17.49
N ILE A 64 -10.45 36.81 18.80
CA ILE A 64 -9.56 35.80 19.38
C ILE A 64 -10.14 34.40 19.18
N GLU A 65 -11.44 34.21 19.40
CA GLU A 65 -12.14 32.94 19.14
C GLU A 65 -12.04 32.54 17.67
N ALA A 66 -12.29 33.47 16.74
CA ALA A 66 -12.15 33.20 15.31
C ALA A 66 -10.72 32.82 14.92
N GLU A 67 -9.73 33.51 15.47
CA GLU A 67 -8.31 33.24 15.21
C GLU A 67 -7.86 31.89 15.81
N THR A 68 -8.27 31.58 17.03
CA THR A 68 -7.98 30.28 17.67
C THR A 68 -8.65 29.13 16.93
N ALA A 69 -9.89 29.31 16.48
CA ALA A 69 -10.58 28.34 15.64
C ALA A 69 -9.83 28.11 14.32
N ARG A 70 -9.43 29.18 13.61
CA ARG A 70 -8.62 29.09 12.38
C ARG A 70 -7.31 28.34 12.59
N ARG A 71 -6.55 28.68 13.62
CA ARG A 71 -5.30 28.00 13.95
C ARG A 71 -5.52 26.53 14.29
N SER A 72 -6.62 26.20 14.97
CA SER A 72 -6.95 24.81 15.28
C SER A 72 -7.29 24.00 14.03
N THR A 73 -7.99 24.60 13.05
CA THR A 73 -8.31 23.93 11.78
C THR A 73 -7.07 23.74 10.93
N GLU A 74 -6.21 24.76 10.82
CA GLU A 74 -4.94 24.67 10.10
C GLU A 74 -4.01 23.62 10.72
N ALA A 75 -3.91 23.59 12.05
CA ALA A 75 -3.13 22.58 12.77
C ALA A 75 -3.68 21.17 12.56
N ALA A 76 -5.01 21.00 12.53
CA ALA A 76 -5.65 19.71 12.27
C ALA A 76 -5.43 19.24 10.83
N GLU A 77 -5.44 20.15 9.84
CA GLU A 77 -5.14 19.85 8.45
C GLU A 77 -3.66 19.45 8.26
N ALA A 78 -2.73 20.22 8.84
CA ALA A 78 -1.31 19.90 8.82
C ALA A 78 -1.02 18.55 9.50
N ALA A 79 -1.66 18.25 10.62
CA ALA A 79 -1.52 16.97 11.30
C ALA A 79 -2.03 15.79 10.45
N ARG A 80 -3.14 15.98 9.72
CA ARG A 80 -3.67 14.96 8.78
C ARG A 80 -2.75 14.74 7.60
N GLU A 81 -2.16 15.80 7.05
CA GLU A 81 -1.21 15.72 5.95
C GLU A 81 0.05 14.96 6.38
N ALA A 82 0.64 15.34 7.52
CA ALA A 82 1.79 14.64 8.10
C ALA A 82 1.48 13.15 8.37
N ALA A 83 0.28 12.82 8.86
CA ALA A 83 -0.14 11.44 9.06
C ALA A 83 -0.24 10.65 7.74
N ARG A 84 -0.72 11.27 6.66
CA ARG A 84 -0.78 10.65 5.32
C ARG A 84 0.62 10.40 4.76
N GLU A 85 1.53 11.37 4.92
CA GLU A 85 2.92 11.22 4.47
C GLU A 85 3.64 10.10 5.22
N ALA A 86 3.47 10.04 6.54
CA ALA A 86 4.01 8.96 7.37
C ALA A 86 3.45 7.60 6.93
N ALA A 87 2.14 7.47 6.73
CA ALA A 87 1.52 6.23 6.27
C ALA A 87 2.02 5.81 4.87
N ALA A 88 2.21 6.76 3.96
CA ALA A 88 2.77 6.50 2.63
C ALA A 88 4.24 6.06 2.71
N ALA A 89 5.03 6.63 3.62
CA ALA A 89 6.41 6.22 3.87
C ALA A 89 6.49 4.81 4.45
N ASP A 90 5.63 4.47 5.41
CA ASP A 90 5.55 3.13 5.98
C ASP A 90 5.17 2.09 4.92
N LEU A 91 4.16 2.37 4.09
CA LEU A 91 3.77 1.47 2.99
C LEU A 91 4.92 1.22 2.01
N ARG A 92 5.69 2.26 1.65
CA ARG A 92 6.88 2.11 0.80
C ARG A 92 7.91 1.21 1.47
N ARG A 93 8.20 1.43 2.76
CA ARG A 93 9.15 0.63 3.54
C ARG A 93 8.73 -0.85 3.61
N TYR A 94 7.46 -1.14 3.87
CA TYR A 94 6.93 -2.51 3.87
C TYR A 94 7.09 -3.20 2.51
N THR A 95 6.69 -2.51 1.44
CA THR A 95 6.73 -3.05 0.08
C THR A 95 8.17 -3.30 -0.38
N GLU A 96 9.09 -2.38 -0.06
CA GLU A 96 10.51 -2.55 -0.34
C GLU A 96 11.08 -3.77 0.39
N ARG A 97 10.74 -3.95 1.67
CA ARG A 97 11.19 -5.12 2.44
C ARG A 97 10.67 -6.43 1.86
N LEU A 98 9.38 -6.51 1.53
CA LEU A 98 8.77 -7.70 0.93
C LEU A 98 9.44 -8.05 -0.41
N ASN A 99 9.62 -7.06 -1.28
CA ASN A 99 10.26 -7.25 -2.59
C ASN A 99 11.73 -7.68 -2.45
N GLN A 100 12.48 -7.07 -1.52
CA GLN A 100 13.86 -7.47 -1.26
C GLN A 100 13.95 -8.92 -0.76
N THR A 101 13.09 -9.32 0.18
CA THR A 101 13.04 -10.71 0.66
C THR A 101 12.66 -11.67 -0.47
N ALA A 102 11.68 -11.33 -1.30
CA ALA A 102 11.27 -12.14 -2.45
C ALA A 102 12.44 -12.42 -3.40
N ARG A 103 13.18 -11.37 -3.78
CA ARG A 103 14.35 -11.50 -4.67
C ARG A 103 15.44 -12.38 -4.06
N ARG A 104 15.76 -12.17 -2.78
CA ARG A 104 16.74 -13.00 -2.06
C ARG A 104 16.31 -14.47 -1.97
N LEU A 105 15.02 -14.70 -1.73
CA LEU A 105 14.45 -16.05 -1.69
C LEU A 105 14.46 -16.73 -3.04
N GLU A 106 14.34 -16.03 -4.17
CA GLU A 106 14.54 -16.62 -5.50
C GLU A 106 16.01 -16.89 -5.80
N GLN A 107 16.89 -15.93 -5.51
CA GLN A 107 18.30 -15.94 -5.91
C GLN A 107 19.21 -16.84 -5.07
N ALA A 108 18.82 -17.21 -3.85
CA ALA A 108 19.65 -18.08 -3.01
C ALA A 108 20.03 -19.42 -3.70
N GLU A 109 21.29 -19.80 -3.58
CA GLU A 109 21.83 -20.98 -4.29
C GLU A 109 21.76 -22.26 -3.44
N ASP A 110 21.75 -22.10 -2.12
CA ASP A 110 21.74 -23.17 -1.13
C ASP A 110 20.64 -22.99 -0.07
N ALA A 111 20.48 -24.03 0.76
CA ALA A 111 19.49 -24.03 1.83
C ALA A 111 19.80 -23.01 2.95
N PRO A 112 21.07 -22.85 3.40
CA PRO A 112 21.40 -21.83 4.40
C PRO A 112 21.13 -20.39 3.94
N ALA A 113 21.48 -20.02 2.70
CA ALA A 113 21.20 -18.68 2.18
C ALA A 113 19.70 -18.42 2.05
N TRP A 114 18.92 -19.45 1.68
CA TRP A 114 17.46 -19.39 1.67
C TRP A 114 16.87 -19.17 3.06
N ALA A 115 17.28 -19.99 4.02
CA ALA A 115 16.83 -19.89 5.41
C ALA A 115 17.16 -18.52 6.00
N SER A 116 18.37 -18.02 5.73
CA SER A 116 18.80 -16.68 6.14
C SER A 116 17.95 -15.57 5.52
N ALA A 117 17.66 -15.65 4.21
CA ALA A 117 16.80 -14.68 3.53
C ALA A 117 15.36 -14.66 4.09
N LEU A 118 14.79 -15.84 4.37
CA LEU A 118 13.48 -15.98 4.99
C LEU A 118 13.46 -15.35 6.39
N LEU A 119 14.41 -15.77 7.24
CA LEU A 119 14.50 -15.32 8.62
C LEU A 119 14.72 -13.80 8.72
N ASP A 120 15.59 -13.23 7.87
CA ASP A 120 15.78 -11.78 7.80
C ASP A 120 14.49 -11.06 7.43
N GLY A 121 13.75 -11.58 6.45
CA GLY A 121 12.47 -11.02 6.02
C GLY A 121 11.43 -11.02 7.14
N LEU A 122 11.25 -12.16 7.79
CA LEU A 122 10.28 -12.34 8.87
C LEU A 122 10.64 -11.54 10.13
N HIS A 123 11.92 -11.38 10.44
CA HIS A 123 12.38 -10.60 11.60
C HIS A 123 11.95 -9.12 11.55
N PHE A 124 11.63 -8.62 10.35
CA PHE A 124 11.09 -7.27 10.20
C PHE A 124 9.65 -7.15 10.75
N PHE A 125 8.88 -8.24 10.74
CA PHE A 125 7.47 -8.28 11.15
C PHE A 125 7.25 -8.95 12.51
N ALA A 126 8.20 -9.78 12.96
CA ALA A 126 8.18 -10.40 14.28
C ALA A 126 9.57 -10.29 14.94
N PRO A 127 9.65 -9.85 16.21
CA PRO A 127 10.93 -9.62 16.88
C PRO A 127 11.74 -10.90 17.05
N GLN A 128 11.11 -12.06 17.17
CA GLN A 128 11.80 -13.33 17.27
C GLN A 128 11.18 -14.34 16.31
N VAL A 129 12.03 -14.93 15.46
CA VAL A 129 11.65 -15.94 14.49
C VAL A 129 12.68 -17.06 14.46
N THR A 130 12.22 -18.30 14.39
CA THR A 130 13.05 -19.51 14.32
C THR A 130 12.52 -20.43 13.26
N LEU A 131 13.40 -21.01 12.44
CA LEU A 131 13.04 -21.93 11.37
C LEU A 131 13.42 -23.36 11.74
N PHE A 132 12.45 -24.26 11.60
CA PHE A 132 12.66 -25.71 11.76
C PHE A 132 12.31 -26.43 10.45
N SER A 133 13.22 -27.24 9.92
CA SER A 133 12.89 -28.16 8.83
C SER A 133 12.26 -29.45 9.40
N VAL A 134 11.28 -29.99 8.67
CA VAL A 134 10.46 -31.14 9.12
C VAL A 134 10.38 -32.27 8.08
N LEU A 135 11.08 -32.12 6.96
CA LEU A 135 11.07 -33.10 5.85
C LEU A 135 11.54 -34.51 6.26
N THR A 136 12.38 -34.62 7.28
CA THR A 136 12.88 -35.90 7.79
C THR A 136 11.94 -36.57 8.79
N GLY A 137 10.80 -35.93 9.11
CA GLY A 137 9.90 -36.36 10.19
C GLY A 137 10.36 -35.97 11.59
N LYS A 138 11.54 -35.36 11.72
CA LYS A 138 12.08 -34.81 12.98
C LYS A 138 12.22 -33.29 12.87
N LEU A 139 12.10 -32.60 14.00
CA LEU A 139 12.39 -31.17 14.08
C LEU A 139 13.90 -30.95 13.95
N ARG A 140 14.32 -30.28 12.88
CA ARG A 140 15.71 -29.86 12.70
C ARG A 140 15.79 -28.34 12.68
N TYR A 141 16.60 -27.79 13.57
CA TYR A 141 16.86 -26.36 13.62
C TYR A 141 17.71 -25.88 12.42
N GLU A 142 17.26 -24.82 11.74
CA GLU A 142 17.94 -24.23 10.58
C GLU A 142 18.48 -22.82 10.86
N GLY A 143 17.91 -22.09 11.83
CA GLY A 143 18.35 -20.73 12.16
C GLY A 143 17.30 -19.93 12.94
N HIS A 144 17.71 -18.79 13.52
CA HIS A 144 16.80 -17.83 14.14
C HIS A 144 17.24 -16.37 13.93
N ARG A 145 16.33 -15.43 14.23
CA ARG A 145 16.60 -14.00 14.44
C ARG A 145 15.85 -13.57 15.70
N ALA A 146 16.50 -12.76 16.53
CA ALA A 146 15.95 -12.32 17.79
C ALA A 146 16.56 -10.97 18.21
N PRO A 147 15.93 -10.24 19.16
CA PRO A 147 16.49 -9.00 19.67
C PRO A 147 17.83 -9.25 20.38
N ALA A 148 18.67 -8.21 20.43
CA ALA A 148 19.96 -8.28 21.11
C ALA A 148 19.80 -8.71 22.59
N GLY A 149 20.60 -9.69 23.02
CA GLY A 149 20.57 -10.22 24.38
C GLY A 149 19.55 -11.34 24.62
N ARG A 150 18.68 -11.67 23.65
CA ARG A 150 17.83 -12.87 23.75
C ARG A 150 18.71 -14.12 23.70
N GLN A 151 18.53 -15.00 24.69
CA GLN A 151 19.26 -16.25 24.80
C GLN A 151 18.34 -17.43 24.50
N PHE A 152 18.90 -18.46 23.89
CA PHE A 152 18.25 -19.74 23.62
C PHE A 152 18.99 -20.85 24.37
N GLY A 153 18.33 -21.99 24.54
CA GLY A 153 18.98 -23.23 24.95
C GLY A 153 19.78 -23.86 23.80
N ASP A 154 20.29 -25.06 24.03
CA ASP A 154 21.05 -25.81 23.04
C ASP A 154 20.12 -26.48 22.02
N PHE A 155 20.05 -25.92 20.81
CA PHE A 155 19.28 -26.51 19.70
C PHE A 155 19.85 -27.85 19.22
N GLY A 156 21.12 -28.17 19.48
CA GLY A 156 21.73 -29.45 19.09
C GLY A 156 21.21 -30.64 19.89
N GLN A 157 20.60 -30.40 21.06
CA GLN A 157 19.99 -31.43 21.91
C GLN A 157 18.52 -31.69 21.56
N LEU A 158 17.96 -30.96 20.60
CA LEU A 158 16.57 -31.09 20.19
C LEU A 158 16.41 -32.27 19.21
N ASP A 159 16.18 -33.47 19.74
CA ASP A 159 15.80 -34.66 18.95
C ASP A 159 14.33 -35.01 19.23
N LEU A 160 13.42 -34.37 18.50
CA LEU A 160 11.98 -34.56 18.64
C LEU A 160 11.34 -34.91 17.29
N PRO A 161 10.37 -35.84 17.24
CA PRO A 161 9.48 -35.97 16.10
C PRO A 161 8.79 -34.64 15.78
N ALA A 162 8.57 -34.36 14.49
CA ALA A 162 7.98 -33.10 14.04
C ALA A 162 6.53 -32.92 14.52
N ASP A 163 5.83 -34.01 14.78
CA ASP A 163 4.44 -34.08 15.26
C ASP A 163 4.34 -34.27 16.79
N ALA A 164 5.46 -34.31 17.52
CA ALA A 164 5.43 -34.53 18.97
C ALA A 164 4.80 -33.36 19.74
N ALA A 165 4.93 -32.14 19.22
CA ALA A 165 4.32 -30.94 19.78
C ALA A 165 2.93 -30.72 19.17
N PRO A 166 1.84 -30.64 19.96
CA PRO A 166 0.48 -30.47 19.43
C PRO A 166 0.34 -29.28 18.47
N ALA A 167 0.99 -28.16 18.78
CA ALA A 167 0.95 -26.99 17.91
C ALA A 167 1.63 -27.24 16.55
N PHE A 168 2.73 -28.02 16.52
CA PHE A 168 3.37 -28.42 15.26
C PHE A 168 2.54 -29.47 14.51
N ALA A 169 2.00 -30.48 15.20
CA ALA A 169 1.13 -31.49 14.61
C ALA A 169 -0.04 -30.85 13.85
N ASN A 170 -0.71 -29.87 14.48
CA ASN A 170 -1.78 -29.09 13.85
C ASN A 170 -1.32 -28.41 12.55
N VAL A 171 -0.13 -27.80 12.52
CA VAL A 171 0.43 -27.18 11.31
C VAL A 171 0.71 -28.21 10.21
N LEU A 172 1.25 -29.37 10.59
CA LEU A 172 1.57 -30.45 9.65
C LEU A 172 0.32 -31.06 9.02
N GLU A 173 -0.75 -31.21 9.80
CA GLU A 173 -2.03 -31.78 9.37
C GLU A 173 -2.86 -30.80 8.52
N THR A 174 -2.99 -29.55 8.99
CA THR A 174 -3.86 -28.55 8.35
C THR A 174 -3.19 -27.83 7.18
N LEU A 175 -1.84 -27.83 7.15
CA LEU A 175 -1.05 -27.00 6.24
C LEU A 175 -1.33 -25.50 6.38
N ASP A 176 -1.85 -25.08 7.54
CA ASP A 176 -2.26 -23.71 7.84
C ASP A 176 -1.50 -23.12 9.03
N THR A 177 -1.56 -21.81 9.17
CA THR A 177 -0.96 -21.08 10.29
C THR A 177 -1.68 -21.42 11.59
N VAL A 178 -0.91 -21.73 12.63
CA VAL A 178 -1.45 -22.02 13.97
C VAL A 178 -0.98 -20.96 14.95
N ILE A 179 -1.93 -20.36 15.67
CA ILE A 179 -1.66 -19.46 16.79
C ILE A 179 -1.90 -20.24 18.08
N ALA A 180 -0.87 -20.35 18.92
CA ALA A 180 -0.93 -21.09 20.18
C ALA A 180 -0.31 -20.27 21.32
N LEU A 181 -0.51 -20.70 22.57
CA LEU A 181 0.28 -20.20 23.70
C LEU A 181 1.63 -20.93 23.75
N ALA A 182 2.68 -20.25 24.19
CA ALA A 182 4.03 -20.82 24.26
C ALA A 182 4.22 -21.75 25.48
N THR A 183 3.22 -22.59 25.77
CA THR A 183 3.23 -23.51 26.91
C THR A 183 3.96 -24.81 26.58
N PRO A 184 4.50 -25.52 27.57
CA PRO A 184 5.03 -26.86 27.37
C PRO A 184 4.01 -27.87 26.85
N GLY A 185 2.71 -27.66 27.09
CA GLY A 185 1.64 -28.51 26.54
C GLY A 185 1.51 -28.38 25.02
N GLU A 186 1.72 -27.18 24.48
CA GLU A 186 1.63 -26.90 23.04
C GLU A 186 2.94 -27.17 22.29
N LEU A 187 4.09 -26.88 22.94
CA LEU A 187 5.41 -26.98 22.32
C LEU A 187 6.19 -28.24 22.67
N THR A 188 5.77 -29.03 23.67
CA THR A 188 6.61 -29.96 24.44
C THR A 188 7.63 -29.26 25.35
N GLU A 189 7.95 -29.92 26.45
CA GLU A 189 8.89 -29.45 27.46
C GLU A 189 10.31 -29.16 26.90
N PRO A 190 10.94 -30.02 26.07
CA PRO A 190 12.28 -29.74 25.56
C PRO A 190 12.32 -28.53 24.63
N LEU A 191 11.32 -28.36 23.76
CA LEU A 191 11.26 -27.23 22.84
C LEU A 191 10.95 -25.92 23.57
N ALA A 192 10.00 -25.92 24.51
CA ALA A 192 9.69 -24.75 25.33
C ALA A 192 10.92 -24.27 26.11
N ARG A 193 11.71 -25.20 26.67
CA ARG A 193 12.96 -24.89 27.37
C ARG A 193 14.03 -24.32 26.45
N THR A 194 14.23 -24.92 25.27
CA THR A 194 15.20 -24.44 24.29
C THR A 194 14.84 -23.06 23.76
N MET A 195 13.56 -22.81 23.51
CA MET A 195 13.07 -21.50 23.08
C MET A 195 13.03 -20.46 24.21
N ARG A 196 13.24 -20.90 25.47
CA ARG A 196 12.97 -20.12 26.69
C ARG A 196 11.62 -19.41 26.59
N ALA A 197 10.62 -20.20 26.19
CA ALA A 197 9.28 -19.74 25.92
C ALA A 197 8.64 -19.18 27.20
N ASP A 198 7.88 -18.09 27.04
CA ASP A 198 7.08 -17.50 28.10
C ASP A 198 5.64 -18.02 27.92
N PRO A 199 5.11 -18.83 28.85
CA PRO A 199 3.82 -19.50 28.69
C PRO A 199 2.64 -18.54 28.55
N GLU A 200 2.79 -17.28 28.99
CA GLU A 200 1.76 -16.24 28.87
C GLU A 200 1.72 -15.61 27.46
N LYS A 201 2.76 -15.83 26.66
CA LYS A 201 2.84 -15.26 25.31
C LYS A 201 2.22 -16.16 24.28
N ARG A 202 1.59 -15.53 23.30
CA ARG A 202 1.13 -16.18 22.08
C ARG A 202 2.31 -16.33 21.13
N ILE A 203 2.27 -17.39 20.33
CA ILE A 203 3.22 -17.70 19.27
C ILE A 203 2.44 -17.99 17.99
N CYS A 204 3.09 -17.79 16.86
CA CYS A 204 2.56 -18.08 15.54
C CYS A 204 3.47 -19.11 14.87
N LEU A 205 2.90 -20.24 14.44
CA LEU A 205 3.59 -21.28 13.70
C LEU A 205 3.11 -21.24 12.25
N LEU A 206 4.02 -20.93 11.32
CA LEU A 206 3.69 -20.75 9.91
C LEU A 206 4.27 -21.89 9.06
N PRO A 207 3.44 -22.57 8.25
CA PRO A 207 3.91 -23.65 7.38
C PRO A 207 4.60 -23.11 6.12
N VAL A 208 5.80 -23.63 5.85
CA VAL A 208 6.44 -23.55 4.54
C VAL A 208 6.00 -24.77 3.74
N THR A 209 4.95 -24.61 2.93
CA THR A 209 4.37 -25.71 2.14
C THR A 209 5.04 -25.88 0.78
N ILE A 210 5.33 -27.13 0.40
CA ILE A 210 5.84 -27.51 -0.92
C ILE A 210 4.88 -28.50 -1.61
N GLY A 211 5.18 -28.91 -2.85
CA GLY A 211 4.41 -29.90 -3.59
C GLY A 211 3.12 -29.36 -4.21
N ARG A 212 3.06 -28.04 -4.49
CA ARG A 212 1.89 -27.45 -5.17
C ARG A 212 1.81 -27.90 -6.62
N SER A 213 2.95 -28.00 -7.31
CA SER A 213 3.03 -28.44 -8.71
C SER A 213 2.74 -29.93 -8.90
N THR A 214 3.08 -30.74 -7.89
CA THR A 214 2.95 -32.21 -7.90
C THR A 214 1.60 -32.69 -7.35
N GLY A 215 0.80 -31.80 -6.76
CA GLY A 215 -0.49 -32.13 -6.13
C GLY A 215 -0.37 -32.79 -4.75
N ASN A 216 0.84 -33.13 -4.30
CA ASN A 216 1.09 -33.70 -2.98
C ASN A 216 1.64 -32.62 -2.03
N ARG A 217 0.73 -31.77 -1.54
CA ARG A 217 1.08 -30.69 -0.62
C ARG A 217 1.52 -31.25 0.73
N ARG A 218 2.66 -30.76 1.23
CA ARG A 218 3.16 -31.07 2.57
C ARG A 218 3.97 -29.92 3.14
N VAL A 219 4.12 -29.89 4.46
CA VAL A 219 4.99 -28.92 5.14
C VAL A 219 6.45 -29.38 5.04
N ALA A 220 7.32 -28.52 4.52
CA ALA A 220 8.76 -28.77 4.47
C ALA A 220 9.51 -28.18 5.66
N ALA A 221 9.02 -27.04 6.16
CA ALA A 221 9.55 -26.35 7.32
C ALA A 221 8.43 -25.62 8.06
N VAL A 222 8.62 -25.38 9.35
CA VAL A 222 7.74 -24.59 10.19
C VAL A 222 8.53 -23.40 10.73
N VAL A 223 7.97 -22.21 10.58
CA VAL A 223 8.49 -20.99 11.18
C VAL A 223 7.79 -20.80 12.52
N TYR A 224 8.55 -20.78 13.60
CA TYR A 224 8.10 -20.27 14.89
C TYR A 224 8.32 -18.76 14.92
N ALA A 225 7.28 -17.99 15.21
CA ALA A 225 7.35 -16.55 15.40
C ALA A 225 6.75 -16.18 16.76
N GLU A 226 7.50 -15.44 17.57
CA GLU A 226 6.98 -14.82 18.79
C GLU A 226 6.67 -13.35 18.48
N PRO A 227 5.39 -12.95 18.45
CA PRO A 227 5.00 -11.56 18.28
C PRO A 227 5.49 -10.70 19.45
N GLY A 228 5.78 -9.43 19.16
CA GLY A 228 6.19 -8.46 20.18
C GLY A 228 5.03 -7.95 21.03
N GLY A 229 5.29 -6.89 21.82
CA GLY A 229 4.23 -6.17 22.54
C GLY A 229 3.30 -5.34 21.65
N ALA A 230 3.67 -5.13 20.39
CA ALA A 230 2.84 -4.51 19.36
C ALA A 230 2.10 -5.60 18.55
N PRO A 231 0.93 -5.30 17.95
CA PRO A 231 0.24 -6.25 17.07
C PRO A 231 1.19 -6.66 15.93
N SER A 232 1.56 -7.95 15.90
CA SER A 232 2.33 -8.53 14.81
C SER A 232 1.49 -8.62 13.56
N ASP A 233 2.06 -8.26 12.41
CA ASP A 233 1.39 -8.45 11.12
C ASP A 233 1.49 -9.92 10.69
N THR A 234 0.53 -10.73 11.15
CA THR A 234 0.43 -12.15 10.80
C THR A 234 0.28 -12.34 9.28
N ASN A 235 -0.43 -11.45 8.59
CA ASN A 235 -0.63 -11.54 7.15
C ASN A 235 0.69 -11.40 6.39
N ALA A 236 1.57 -10.48 6.82
CA ALA A 236 2.90 -10.33 6.23
C ALA A 236 3.78 -11.57 6.48
N LEU A 237 3.71 -12.16 7.68
CA LEU A 237 4.43 -13.39 8.00
C LEU A 237 3.95 -14.55 7.11
N GLU A 238 2.64 -14.72 6.95
CA GLU A 238 2.02 -15.74 6.10
C GLU A 238 2.40 -15.58 4.63
N LEU A 239 2.34 -14.35 4.12
CA LEU A 239 2.74 -14.04 2.76
C LEU A 239 4.20 -14.44 2.51
N LEU A 240 5.10 -14.11 3.43
CA LEU A 240 6.51 -14.47 3.33
C LEU A 240 6.71 -15.99 3.44
N ALA A 241 6.02 -16.68 4.35
CA ALA A 241 6.09 -18.13 4.48
C ALA A 241 5.57 -18.85 3.22
N ALA A 242 4.47 -18.36 2.62
CA ALA A 242 3.91 -18.88 1.39
C ALA A 242 4.87 -18.67 0.20
N LEU A 243 5.47 -17.49 0.09
CA LEU A 243 6.48 -17.19 -0.92
C LEU A 243 7.74 -18.07 -0.75
N ALA A 244 8.16 -18.26 0.49
CA ALA A 244 9.24 -19.17 0.82
C ALA A 244 8.90 -20.60 0.36
N GLY A 245 7.70 -21.09 0.66
CA GLY A 245 7.22 -22.40 0.21
C GLY A 245 7.29 -22.55 -1.31
N ALA A 246 6.80 -21.56 -2.05
CA ALA A 246 6.84 -21.55 -3.51
C ALA A 246 8.29 -21.58 -4.07
N THR A 247 9.19 -20.75 -3.52
CA THR A 247 10.60 -20.72 -3.97
C THR A 247 11.35 -22.00 -3.61
N LEU A 248 11.07 -22.59 -2.45
CA LEU A 248 11.63 -23.87 -2.04
C LEU A 248 11.14 -25.03 -2.93
N ASP A 249 9.85 -25.05 -3.27
CA ASP A 249 9.26 -26.05 -4.16
C ASP A 249 9.94 -26.01 -5.55
N CYS A 250 10.12 -24.82 -6.11
CA CYS A 250 10.87 -24.63 -7.36
C CYS A 250 12.30 -25.18 -7.28
N ARG A 251 12.99 -25.02 -6.14
CA ARG A 251 14.37 -25.51 -5.97
C ARG A 251 14.46 -27.01 -5.86
N LEU A 252 13.58 -27.61 -5.08
CA LEU A 252 13.53 -29.06 -4.92
C LEU A 252 13.22 -29.74 -6.26
N ASN A 253 12.33 -29.13 -7.06
CA ASN A 253 11.98 -29.63 -8.39
C ASN A 253 13.07 -29.35 -9.45
N ARG A 254 13.90 -28.30 -9.32
CA ARG A 254 15.09 -28.07 -10.17
C ARG A 254 16.20 -29.10 -9.94
N ARG A 255 16.30 -29.66 -8.73
CA ARG A 255 17.33 -30.64 -8.35
C ARG A 255 16.93 -32.09 -8.59
N ALA A 256 15.68 -32.38 -8.94
CA ALA A 256 15.31 -33.73 -9.38
C ALA A 256 15.96 -33.97 -10.75
N PRO A 257 16.93 -34.88 -10.90
CA PRO A 257 17.36 -35.30 -12.22
C PRO A 257 16.14 -35.95 -12.85
N THR A 258 15.62 -35.29 -13.89
CA THR A 258 14.72 -35.94 -14.83
C THR A 258 15.49 -37.16 -15.33
N THR A 259 15.16 -38.34 -14.81
CA THR A 259 15.51 -39.61 -15.43
C THR A 259 14.65 -39.72 -16.68
N VAL A 260 14.94 -38.86 -17.65
CA VAL A 260 14.57 -39.08 -19.03
C VAL A 260 15.32 -40.35 -19.40
N LYS A 261 14.59 -41.45 -19.54
CA LYS A 261 15.07 -42.62 -20.28
C LYS A 261 15.67 -42.09 -21.57
N ALA A 262 16.99 -42.19 -21.68
CA ALA A 262 17.73 -41.77 -22.86
C ALA A 262 17.18 -42.52 -24.07
N VAL A 263 16.40 -41.82 -24.89
CA VAL A 263 16.27 -42.14 -26.31
C VAL A 263 17.54 -41.58 -26.95
N PRO A 264 18.32 -42.39 -27.69
CA PRO A 264 19.60 -41.93 -28.22
C PRO A 264 19.37 -40.81 -29.24
N ALA A 265 19.99 -39.66 -28.98
CA ALA A 265 20.03 -38.51 -29.86
C ALA A 265 20.87 -38.84 -31.10
N GLN A 266 20.25 -38.83 -32.27
CA GLN A 266 20.96 -38.64 -33.53
C GLN A 266 21.06 -37.13 -33.78
N THR A 267 22.29 -36.63 -33.73
CA THR A 267 22.66 -35.28 -34.19
C THR A 267 22.61 -35.23 -35.72
N PRO A 268 22.10 -34.14 -36.30
CA PRO A 268 22.78 -33.58 -37.46
C PRO A 268 23.34 -32.20 -37.16
N ALA A 269 24.55 -32.00 -37.64
CA ALA A 269 25.33 -30.78 -37.56
C ALA A 269 24.70 -29.64 -38.35
N LEU A 270 24.97 -28.42 -37.87
CA LEU A 270 24.64 -27.15 -38.49
C LEU A 270 25.33 -27.01 -39.86
N SER A 271 24.55 -26.68 -40.89
CA SER A 271 25.04 -25.99 -42.09
C SER A 271 23.97 -24.99 -42.49
N GLY A 272 24.31 -23.71 -42.42
CA GLY A 272 23.43 -22.62 -42.79
C GLY A 272 23.37 -22.45 -44.30
N GLU A 273 22.19 -22.14 -44.83
CA GLU A 273 22.09 -21.40 -46.09
C GLU A 273 20.79 -20.60 -46.13
N LEU A 274 20.91 -19.37 -46.62
CA LEU A 274 19.90 -18.32 -46.73
C LEU A 274 19.04 -18.51 -47.98
N VAL A 275 17.75 -18.14 -47.86
CA VAL A 275 16.86 -17.58 -48.92
C VAL A 275 16.38 -18.55 -50.02
N ASN A 276 15.06 -18.75 -50.17
CA ASN A 276 14.23 -17.93 -51.10
C ASN A 276 12.73 -18.32 -51.06
N ILE A 277 11.88 -17.32 -51.32
CA ILE A 277 10.42 -17.36 -51.35
C ILE A 277 9.94 -17.72 -52.76
N SER A 278 8.90 -18.57 -52.88
CA SER A 278 7.78 -18.56 -53.86
C SER A 278 7.11 -19.93 -53.89
N ALA A 279 5.87 -20.16 -54.30
CA ALA A 279 4.57 -19.48 -54.31
C ALA A 279 3.59 -20.49 -54.97
N SER A 280 2.29 -20.31 -54.70
CA SER A 280 1.12 -20.82 -55.46
C SER A 280 0.66 -22.26 -55.15
N VAL A 281 -0.43 -22.45 -54.41
CA VAL A 281 -1.88 -22.30 -54.72
C VAL A 281 -2.45 -23.62 -55.26
N GLU A 282 -3.39 -24.19 -54.52
CA GLU A 282 -4.70 -24.58 -55.08
C GLU A 282 -5.71 -24.83 -53.95
N THR A 283 -6.88 -24.22 -54.11
CA THR A 283 -8.09 -24.44 -53.32
C THR A 283 -9.08 -25.12 -54.26
N PRO A 284 -9.88 -26.07 -53.76
CA PRO A 284 -11.32 -25.98 -54.03
C PRO A 284 -12.13 -26.08 -52.72
N GLY A 285 -13.15 -25.24 -52.64
CA GLY A 285 -13.85 -24.93 -51.40
C GLY A 285 -14.95 -25.92 -50.98
N ALA A 286 -15.39 -25.71 -49.73
CA ALA A 286 -16.74 -26.01 -49.24
C ALA A 286 -16.97 -25.21 -47.95
N GLU A 287 -18.03 -24.40 -47.96
CA GLU A 287 -18.86 -23.81 -46.89
C GLU A 287 -18.25 -23.29 -45.56
N PRO A 288 -18.74 -22.14 -45.03
CA PRO A 288 -18.31 -21.58 -43.76
C PRO A 288 -18.87 -22.41 -42.59
N LEU A 289 -18.13 -23.45 -42.22
CA LEU A 289 -18.27 -24.08 -40.91
C LEU A 289 -17.62 -23.16 -39.88
N GLU A 290 -18.41 -22.65 -38.94
CA GLU A 290 -17.90 -22.03 -37.71
C GLU A 290 -16.82 -22.95 -37.12
N PRO A 291 -15.62 -22.42 -36.80
CA PRO A 291 -14.60 -23.23 -36.17
C PRO A 291 -15.17 -23.80 -34.87
N PRO A 292 -14.97 -25.10 -34.59
CA PRO A 292 -15.42 -25.71 -33.34
C PRO A 292 -14.89 -24.89 -32.17
N PRO A 293 -15.68 -24.72 -31.09
CA PRO A 293 -15.24 -23.98 -29.92
C PRO A 293 -13.90 -24.58 -29.44
N PRO A 294 -12.88 -23.75 -29.17
CA PRO A 294 -11.58 -24.25 -28.76
C PRO A 294 -11.77 -25.14 -27.54
N PRO A 295 -11.07 -26.29 -27.47
CA PRO A 295 -11.20 -27.21 -26.36
C PRO A 295 -10.96 -26.46 -25.03
N PRO A 296 -11.71 -26.78 -23.97
CA PRO A 296 -11.50 -26.19 -22.65
C PRO A 296 -10.02 -26.27 -22.28
N LEU A 297 -9.46 -25.17 -21.77
CA LEU A 297 -8.02 -25.06 -21.42
C LEU A 297 -7.53 -26.23 -20.53
N ALA A 298 -8.43 -26.86 -19.76
CA ALA A 298 -8.17 -28.02 -18.92
C ALA A 298 -7.81 -29.29 -19.70
N ASP A 299 -8.24 -29.41 -20.96
CA ASP A 299 -8.07 -30.61 -21.80
C ASP A 299 -6.79 -30.57 -22.65
N LEU A 300 -6.09 -29.42 -22.67
CA LEU A 300 -4.82 -29.27 -23.39
C LEU A 300 -3.65 -29.88 -22.63
N PRO A 301 -2.58 -30.35 -23.31
CA PRO A 301 -1.38 -30.83 -22.66
C PRO A 301 -0.73 -29.72 -21.80
N ARG A 302 -0.12 -30.10 -20.67
CA ARG A 302 0.42 -29.14 -19.67
C ARG A 302 1.36 -28.09 -20.27
N VAL A 303 2.17 -28.46 -21.26
CA VAL A 303 3.08 -27.53 -21.95
C VAL A 303 2.29 -26.43 -22.68
N GLU A 304 1.21 -26.78 -23.37
CA GLU A 304 0.35 -25.78 -24.03
C GLU A 304 -0.41 -24.93 -23.00
N GLN A 305 -0.87 -25.52 -21.89
CA GLN A 305 -1.49 -24.75 -20.80
C GLN A 305 -0.54 -23.66 -20.24
N GLU A 306 0.74 -23.98 -20.09
CA GLU A 306 1.77 -23.02 -19.66
C GLU A 306 1.97 -21.90 -20.69
N TRP A 307 1.95 -22.22 -21.99
CA TRP A 307 1.98 -21.24 -23.07
C TRP A 307 0.76 -20.32 -23.05
N HIS A 308 -0.45 -20.87 -22.87
CA HIS A 308 -1.66 -20.08 -22.71
C HIS A 308 -1.60 -19.16 -21.48
N ALA A 309 -1.13 -19.65 -20.34
CA ALA A 309 -0.96 -18.84 -19.13
C ALA A 309 0.07 -17.72 -19.32
N ARG A 310 1.15 -17.98 -20.07
CA ARG A 310 2.14 -16.97 -20.45
C ARG A 310 1.56 -15.92 -21.39
N ALA A 311 0.81 -16.33 -22.40
CA ALA A 311 0.14 -15.44 -23.34
C ALA A 311 -0.90 -14.52 -22.64
N GLN A 312 -1.68 -15.05 -21.70
CA GLN A 312 -2.60 -14.26 -20.87
C GLN A 312 -1.87 -13.22 -20.02
N ARG A 313 -0.76 -13.60 -19.37
CA ARG A 313 0.05 -12.66 -18.58
C ARG A 313 0.63 -11.56 -19.46
N PHE A 314 1.15 -11.92 -20.63
CA PHE A 314 1.66 -10.96 -21.60
C PHE A 314 0.57 -9.95 -22.01
N ALA A 315 -0.61 -10.44 -22.39
CA ALA A 315 -1.74 -9.61 -22.80
C ALA A 315 -2.13 -8.60 -21.70
N ARG A 316 -2.27 -9.06 -20.46
CA ARG A 316 -2.62 -8.20 -19.32
C ARG A 316 -1.57 -7.13 -19.05
N VAL A 317 -0.28 -7.50 -19.11
CA VAL A 317 0.82 -6.54 -18.89
C VAL A 317 0.80 -5.47 -19.97
N ARG A 318 0.77 -5.85 -21.25
CA ARG A 318 0.78 -4.89 -22.36
C ARG A 318 -0.41 -3.95 -22.33
N VAL A 319 -1.60 -4.47 -22.04
CA VAL A 319 -2.81 -3.65 -21.94
C VAL A 319 -2.78 -2.74 -20.71
N ALA A 320 -2.25 -3.21 -19.57
CA ALA A 320 -2.07 -2.39 -18.39
C ALA A 320 -1.04 -1.26 -18.61
N GLU A 321 0.06 -1.53 -19.32
CA GLU A 321 1.05 -0.53 -19.72
C GLU A 321 0.40 0.57 -20.58
N MET A 322 -0.40 0.20 -21.60
CA MET A 322 -1.13 1.18 -22.42
C MET A 322 -2.09 2.02 -21.58
N ARG A 323 -2.82 1.39 -20.65
CA ARG A 323 -3.75 2.09 -19.76
C ARG A 323 -3.04 3.06 -18.81
N LEU A 324 -1.86 2.70 -18.33
CA LEU A 324 -1.10 3.49 -17.36
C LEU A 324 -0.35 4.65 -18.03
N TYR A 325 0.39 4.37 -19.11
CA TYR A 325 1.31 5.33 -19.73
C TYR A 325 0.67 6.14 -20.86
N GLN A 326 -0.42 5.66 -21.46
CA GLN A 326 -1.13 6.35 -22.54
C GLN A 326 -2.56 6.75 -22.13
N ALA A 327 -2.76 7.10 -20.85
CA ALA A 327 -4.08 7.37 -20.28
C ALA A 327 -4.89 8.44 -21.04
N GLN A 328 -4.22 9.50 -21.52
CA GLN A 328 -4.87 10.55 -22.31
C GLN A 328 -5.36 10.03 -23.67
N ALA A 329 -4.55 9.23 -24.37
CA ALA A 329 -4.91 8.65 -25.66
C ALA A 329 -6.02 7.60 -25.51
N VAL A 330 -6.02 6.80 -24.43
CA VAL A 330 -7.11 5.87 -24.10
C VAL A 330 -8.42 6.62 -23.90
N ARG A 331 -8.41 7.73 -23.14
CA ARG A 331 -9.60 8.55 -22.89
C ARG A 331 -10.15 9.16 -24.19
N GLN A 332 -9.29 9.81 -24.97
CA GLN A 332 -9.68 10.41 -26.25
C GLN A 332 -10.19 9.36 -27.24
N GLY A 333 -9.54 8.19 -27.29
CA GLY A 333 -9.97 7.07 -28.12
C GLY A 333 -11.35 6.52 -27.75
N ARG A 334 -11.68 6.46 -26.46
CA ARG A 334 -13.04 6.09 -25.99
C ARG A 334 -14.07 7.13 -26.38
N ASP A 335 -13.78 8.41 -26.12
CA ASP A 335 -14.70 9.51 -26.40
C ASP A 335 -15.07 9.60 -27.90
N GLN A 336 -14.14 9.20 -28.77
CA GLN A 336 -14.33 9.20 -30.22
C GLN A 336 -14.73 7.83 -30.81
N ALA A 337 -14.88 6.79 -29.97
CA ALA A 337 -15.05 5.39 -30.39
C ALA A 337 -14.00 4.93 -31.43
N ARG A 338 -12.74 5.36 -31.23
CA ARG A 338 -11.59 5.12 -32.11
C ARG A 338 -10.33 4.77 -31.30
N LEU A 339 -10.47 3.87 -30.34
CA LEU A 339 -9.36 3.43 -29.47
C LEU A 339 -8.16 2.90 -30.26
N TYR A 340 -8.40 2.16 -31.34
CA TYR A 340 -7.32 1.62 -32.16
C TYR A 340 -6.50 2.72 -32.84
N MET A 341 -7.13 3.78 -33.37
CA MET A 341 -6.40 4.89 -33.97
C MET A 341 -5.57 5.67 -32.94
N ALA A 342 -6.14 5.91 -31.76
CA ALA A 342 -5.47 6.66 -30.70
C ALA A 342 -4.23 5.92 -30.15
N LEU A 343 -4.22 4.58 -30.18
CA LEU A 343 -3.16 3.74 -29.63
C LEU A 343 -2.43 2.90 -30.69
N ARG A 344 -2.58 3.23 -31.98
CA ARG A 344 -2.14 2.40 -33.11
C ARG A 344 -0.72 1.86 -32.94
N GLY A 345 0.24 2.74 -32.59
CA GLY A 345 1.64 2.35 -32.42
C GLY A 345 1.88 1.30 -31.33
N GLU A 346 1.23 1.42 -30.17
CA GLU A 346 1.39 0.45 -29.08
C GLU A 346 0.61 -0.85 -29.34
N MET A 347 -0.60 -0.73 -29.90
CA MET A 347 -1.44 -1.88 -30.21
C MET A 347 -0.83 -2.72 -31.32
N ASP A 348 -0.34 -2.12 -32.41
CA ASP A 348 0.27 -2.87 -33.51
C ASP A 348 1.56 -3.56 -33.07
N ARG A 349 2.40 -2.89 -32.28
CA ARG A 349 3.61 -3.52 -31.71
C ARG A 349 3.27 -4.70 -30.81
N SER A 350 2.29 -4.54 -29.92
CA SER A 350 1.88 -5.61 -29.00
C SER A 350 1.22 -6.77 -29.73
N ARG A 351 0.43 -6.50 -30.79
CA ARG A 351 -0.15 -7.53 -31.68
C ARG A 351 0.94 -8.28 -32.43
N ALA A 352 1.92 -7.58 -33.00
CA ALA A 352 3.03 -8.21 -33.71
C ALA A 352 3.86 -9.11 -32.79
N GLN A 353 4.15 -8.64 -31.57
CA GLN A 353 4.85 -9.44 -30.58
C GLN A 353 4.03 -10.63 -30.11
N PHE A 354 2.73 -10.46 -29.83
CA PHE A 354 1.85 -11.56 -29.45
C PHE A 354 1.78 -12.64 -30.54
N LYS A 355 1.64 -12.21 -31.80
CA LYS A 355 1.65 -13.08 -32.97
C LYS A 355 2.96 -13.87 -33.08
N HIS A 356 4.09 -13.20 -32.95
CA HIS A 356 5.39 -13.84 -33.05
C HIS A 356 5.66 -14.83 -31.89
N GLU A 357 5.30 -14.43 -30.66
CA GLU A 357 5.68 -15.18 -29.45
C GLU A 357 4.70 -16.30 -29.09
N PHE A 358 3.41 -16.21 -29.48
CA PHE A 358 2.38 -17.16 -29.00
C PHE A 358 1.57 -17.84 -30.09
N LEU A 359 1.39 -17.25 -31.28
CA LEU A 359 0.56 -17.87 -32.34
C LEU A 359 1.25 -19.02 -33.09
N HIS A 360 2.46 -19.43 -32.67
CA HIS A 360 3.07 -20.68 -33.12
C HIS A 360 2.43 -21.92 -32.47
N VAL A 361 1.66 -21.73 -31.38
CA VAL A 361 0.89 -22.80 -30.73
C VAL A 361 -0.48 -22.87 -31.38
N SER A 362 -0.80 -24.01 -32.01
CA SER A 362 -2.02 -24.17 -32.82
C SER A 362 -3.33 -24.04 -32.03
N SER A 363 -3.30 -24.28 -30.72
CA SER A 363 -4.47 -24.10 -29.83
C SER A 363 -4.64 -22.66 -29.34
N MET A 364 -3.71 -21.74 -29.64
CA MET A 364 -3.63 -20.43 -28.99
C MET A 364 -4.84 -19.55 -29.30
N VAL A 365 -5.35 -18.91 -28.25
CA VAL A 365 -6.42 -17.92 -28.33
C VAL A 365 -5.79 -16.52 -28.34
N ASP A 366 -6.36 -15.58 -29.09
CA ASP A 366 -5.93 -14.18 -29.07
C ASP A 366 -6.34 -13.47 -27.76
N TYR A 367 -5.62 -13.81 -26.69
CA TYR A 367 -5.78 -13.18 -25.38
C TYR A 367 -5.46 -11.69 -25.40
N PHE A 368 -4.67 -11.21 -26.37
CA PHE A 368 -4.39 -9.79 -26.51
C PHE A 368 -5.65 -9.04 -26.97
N HIS A 369 -6.36 -9.52 -27.99
CA HIS A 369 -7.65 -8.96 -28.39
C HIS A 369 -8.66 -8.99 -27.24
N LEU A 370 -8.79 -10.11 -26.54
CA LEU A 370 -9.73 -10.24 -25.41
C LEU A 370 -9.44 -9.24 -24.30
N GLU A 371 -8.17 -9.09 -23.88
CA GLU A 371 -7.80 -8.14 -22.82
C GLU A 371 -7.92 -6.68 -23.27
N VAL A 372 -7.71 -6.38 -24.56
CA VAL A 372 -7.96 -5.04 -25.13
C VAL A 372 -9.45 -4.68 -25.03
N VAL A 373 -10.34 -5.58 -25.47
CA VAL A 373 -11.80 -5.34 -25.41
C VAL A 373 -12.24 -5.20 -23.95
N ARG A 374 -11.82 -6.13 -23.10
CA ARG A 374 -12.17 -6.14 -21.69
C ARG A 374 -11.69 -4.89 -20.94
N THR A 375 -10.41 -4.55 -21.08
CA THR A 375 -9.76 -3.56 -20.21
C THR A 375 -9.73 -2.16 -20.82
N LEU A 376 -9.47 -2.03 -22.13
CA LEU A 376 -9.43 -0.72 -22.80
C LEU A 376 -10.79 -0.33 -23.35
N ALA A 377 -11.60 -1.28 -23.81
CA ALA A 377 -12.92 -0.99 -24.39
C ALA A 377 -14.10 -1.24 -23.42
N ASN A 378 -13.84 -1.56 -22.15
CA ASN A 378 -14.88 -1.83 -21.13
C ASN A 378 -15.94 -2.85 -21.62
N ASP A 379 -15.47 -3.93 -22.24
CA ASP A 379 -16.29 -4.99 -22.82
C ASP A 379 -17.15 -4.57 -24.03
N ASP A 380 -16.95 -3.34 -24.56
CA ASP A 380 -17.63 -2.85 -25.78
C ASP A 380 -16.65 -2.80 -26.98
N PRO A 381 -16.69 -3.79 -27.90
CA PRO A 381 -15.80 -3.81 -29.07
C PRO A 381 -16.07 -2.67 -30.06
N ALA A 382 -17.24 -2.02 -30.02
CA ALA A 382 -17.55 -0.90 -30.91
C ALA A 382 -16.62 0.30 -30.67
N LEU A 383 -16.06 0.44 -29.47
CA LEU A 383 -15.14 1.53 -29.11
C LEU A 383 -13.75 1.39 -29.75
N LEU A 384 -13.40 0.23 -30.31
CA LEU A 384 -12.12 0.03 -30.99
C LEU A 384 -12.02 0.81 -32.30
N GLY A 385 -13.17 1.10 -32.93
CA GLY A 385 -13.28 1.79 -34.20
C GLY A 385 -13.22 0.84 -35.41
N PRO A 386 -13.77 1.28 -36.56
CA PRO A 386 -13.88 0.44 -37.76
C PRO A 386 -12.53 0.07 -38.38
N GLU A 387 -11.47 0.81 -38.05
CA GLU A 387 -10.12 0.55 -38.55
C GLU A 387 -9.41 -0.58 -37.78
N TYR A 388 -9.98 -1.07 -36.68
CA TYR A 388 -9.39 -2.16 -35.91
C TYR A 388 -9.45 -3.48 -36.71
N PRO A 389 -8.31 -4.16 -36.95
CA PRO A 389 -8.24 -5.32 -37.84
C PRO A 389 -8.88 -6.60 -37.27
N GLY A 390 -9.59 -6.52 -36.14
CA GLY A 390 -10.22 -7.67 -35.50
C GLY A 390 -9.24 -8.55 -34.71
N PRO A 391 -9.68 -9.72 -34.23
CA PRO A 391 -8.80 -10.70 -33.59
C PRO A 391 -7.73 -11.22 -34.56
N LEU A 392 -6.57 -11.60 -34.04
CA LEU A 392 -5.52 -12.31 -34.77
C LEU A 392 -6.00 -13.74 -35.03
N ALA A 393 -6.30 -14.04 -36.30
CA ALA A 393 -6.65 -15.37 -36.78
C ALA A 393 -5.43 -16.30 -36.85
#